data_AF-A0A950QQW4-F1
#
_entry.id   AF-A0A950QQW4-F1
#
_cell.length_a   1.000
_cell.length_b   1.000
_cell.length_c   1.000
_cell.angle_alpha   90.00
_cell.angle_beta   90.00
_cell.angle_gamma   90.00
#
_symmetry.space_group_name_H-M   'P 1'
#
loop_
_entity.id
_entity.type
_entity.pdbx_description
1 polymer ?
#
loop_
_entity_poly.entity_id
_entity_poly.type
_entity_poly.pdbx_seq_one_letter_code
_entity_poly.pdbx_strand_id
1 'polypeptide(L)' 'WGTPPTYHQPDDDLQHLDLDFMTQAIQSMIEPVRWLANSDFVPQWAPGRQPVAR' A
#
# COMPACT_ATOMS: atom_id res chain seq x y z
N TRP A 1 6.18 -5.65 7.18
CA TRP A 1 5.49 -5.40 8.45
C TRP A 1 4.16 -4.74 8.07
N GLY A 2 3.12 -5.52 7.77
CA GLY A 2 1.91 -5.00 7.10
C GLY A 2 0.73 -4.72 8.04
N THR A 3 0.84 -5.14 9.29
CA THR A 3 -0.28 -5.16 10.23
C THR A 3 0.22 -4.71 11.60
N PRO A 4 -0.27 -3.58 12.14
CA PRO A 4 0.12 -3.12 13.47
C PRO A 4 -0.39 -4.08 14.56
N PRO A 5 0.27 -4.12 15.74
CA PRO A 5 -0.18 -4.97 16.85
C PRO A 5 -1.62 -4.68 17.31
N THR A 6 -2.08 -3.44 17.13
CA THR A 6 -3.43 -2.97 17.48
C THR A 6 -4.49 -3.34 16.45
N TYR A 7 -4.12 -3.95 15.31
CA TYR A 7 -5.07 -4.27 14.24
C TYR A 7 -6.26 -5.11 14.73
N HIS A 8 -7.47 -4.64 14.43
CA HIS A 8 -8.74 -5.26 14.88
C HIS A 8 -8.89 -5.36 16.40
N GLN A 9 -8.21 -4.49 17.16
CA GLN A 9 -8.37 -4.39 18.62
C GLN A 9 -9.01 -3.04 19.01
N PRO A 10 -9.60 -2.93 20.22
CA PRO A 10 -10.22 -1.68 20.69
C PRO A 10 -9.25 -0.50 20.85
N ASP A 11 -7.95 -0.78 20.96
CA ASP A 11 -6.85 0.18 21.09
C ASP A 11 -6.23 0.58 19.74
N ASP A 12 -6.88 0.27 18.62
CA ASP A 12 -6.58 0.86 17.30
C ASP A 12 -7.03 2.32 17.24
N ASP A 13 -6.31 3.19 17.95
CA ASP A 13 -6.67 4.58 18.18
C ASP A 13 -5.51 5.55 17.89
N LEU A 14 -5.75 6.85 18.13
CA LEU A 14 -4.77 7.91 17.86
C LEU A 14 -3.52 7.84 18.74
N GLN A 15 -3.58 7.21 19.91
CA GLN A 15 -2.43 7.14 20.83
C GLN A 15 -1.36 6.17 20.34
N HIS A 16 -1.75 5.23 19.48
CA HIS A 16 -0.89 4.16 18.97
C HIS A 16 -0.38 4.42 17.54
N LEU A 17 -0.65 5.61 16.99
CA LEU A 17 -0.14 6.02 15.68
C LEU A 17 1.32 6.47 15.76
N ASP A 18 2.13 5.99 14.82
CA ASP A 18 3.42 6.57 14.49
C ASP A 18 3.25 7.55 13.31
N LEU A 19 3.07 8.83 13.62
CA LEU A 19 2.77 9.87 12.62
C LEU A 19 3.95 10.14 11.67
N ASP A 20 5.19 10.01 12.15
CA ASP A 20 6.38 10.19 11.31
C ASP A 20 6.46 9.07 10.27
N PHE A 21 6.21 7.84 10.72
CA PHE A 21 6.11 6.69 9.83
C PHE A 21 4.97 6.87 8.82
N MET A 22 3.75 7.21 9.25
CA MET A 22 2.60 7.41 8.36
C MET A 22 2.86 8.51 7.32
N THR A 23 3.52 9.59 7.73
CA THR A 23 3.90 10.68 6.82
C THR A 23 4.84 10.19 5.74
N GLN A 24 5.88 9.43 6.10
CA GLN A 24 6.81 8.84 5.13
C GLN A 24 6.11 7.84 4.21
N ALA A 25 5.23 7.00 4.76
CA ALA A 25 4.45 6.05 3.98
C ALA A 25 3.57 6.76 2.93
N ILE A 26 2.83 7.80 3.33
CA ILE A 26 2.03 8.61 2.40
C ILE A 26 2.91 9.27 1.34
N GLN A 27 4.01 9.92 1.76
CA GLN A 27 4.93 10.59 0.84
C GLN A 27 5.52 9.62 -0.20
N SER A 28 5.85 8.39 0.23
CA SER A 28 6.36 7.35 -0.67
C SER A 28 5.39 6.93 -1.77
N MET A 29 4.08 7.19 -1.59
CA MET A 29 3.05 6.86 -2.57
C MET A 29 2.77 7.98 -3.57
N ILE A 30 3.17 9.22 -3.28
CA ILE A 30 2.81 10.39 -4.11
C ILE A 30 3.34 10.24 -5.55
N GLU A 31 4.65 10.03 -5.70
CA GLU A 31 5.26 9.93 -7.02
C GLU A 31 4.85 8.67 -7.80
N PRO A 32 4.78 7.47 -7.19
CA PRO A 32 4.25 6.29 -7.86
C PRO A 32 2.82 6.46 -8.39
N VAL A 33 1.93 7.07 -7.61
CA VAL A 33 0.54 7.32 -8.03
C VAL A 33 0.49 8.35 -9.16
N ARG A 34 1.27 9.43 -9.07
CA ARG A 34 1.38 10.41 -10.17
C ARG A 34 1.92 9.78 -11.45
N TRP A 35 2.95 8.95 -11.35
CA TRP A 35 3.50 8.23 -12.49
C TRP A 35 2.46 7.31 -13.13
N LEU A 36 1.74 6.53 -12.33
CA LEU A 36 0.70 5.63 -12.82
C LEU A 36 -0.43 6.40 -13.52
N ALA A 37 -0.89 7.50 -12.93
CA ALA A 37 -1.99 8.30 -13.46
C ALA A 37 -1.62 9.06 -14.76
N ASN A 38 -0.34 9.35 -14.98
CA ASN A 38 0.14 10.16 -16.10
C ASN A 38 1.00 9.35 -17.09
N SER A 39 0.97 8.03 -17.05
CA SER A 39 1.66 7.15 -18.01
C SER A 39 0.67 6.23 -18.72
N ASP A 40 1.13 5.66 -19.84
CA ASP A 40 0.45 4.59 -20.57
C ASP A 40 0.89 3.20 -20.09
N PHE A 41 1.50 3.11 -18.90
CA PHE A 41 1.97 1.85 -18.35
C PHE A 41 0.80 0.90 -18.08
N VAL A 42 0.87 -0.29 -18.69
CA VAL A 42 -0.07 -1.39 -18.44
C VAL A 42 0.69 -2.54 -17.79
N PRO A 43 0.40 -2.90 -16.52
CA PRO A 43 1.09 -4.00 -15.87
C PRO A 43 0.82 -5.31 -16.61
N GLN A 44 1.87 -6.09 -16.80
CA GLN A 44 1.80 -7.42 -17.41
C GLN A 44 2.02 -8.48 -16.34
N TRP A 45 1.33 -9.61 -16.48
CA TRP A 45 1.57 -10.76 -15.62
C TRP A 45 2.99 -11.28 -15.82
N ALA A 46 3.66 -11.63 -14.72
CA ALA A 46 4.87 -12.42 -14.83
C ALA A 46 4.55 -13.78 -15.49
N PRO A 47 5.51 -14.40 -16.20
CA PRO A 47 5.28 -15.67 -16.91
C PRO A 47 4.62 -16.72 -16.01
N GLY A 48 3.46 -17.23 -16.44
CA GLY A 48 2.70 -18.26 -15.71
C GLY A 48 2.00 -17.81 -14.42
N ARG A 49 1.98 -16.52 -14.09
CA ARG A 49 1.36 -15.97 -12.87
C ARG A 49 -0.04 -15.40 -13.07
N GLN A 50 -0.55 -15.39 -14.29
CA GLN A 50 -1.91 -14.95 -14.55
C GLN A 50 -2.93 -15.88 -13.86
N PRO A 51 -3.99 -15.36 -13.25
CA PRO A 51 -5.07 -16.18 -12.70
C PRO A 51 -5.67 -17.06 -13.80
N VAL A 52 -5.71 -18.38 -13.55
CA VAL A 52 -6.49 -19.30 -14.37
C VAL A 52 -7.87 -19.45 -13.75
N ALA A 53 -8.92 -19.28 -14.55
CA ALA A 53 -10.27 -19.59 -14.11
C ALA A 53 -10.32 -21.07 -13.69
N ARG A 54 -10.97 -21.34 -12.55
CA ARG A 54 -11.23 -22.70 -12.08
C ARG A 54 -12.47 -23.27 -12.76
#